data_AF-A0A817RI90-F1
#
_entry.id   AF-A0A817RI90-F1
#
_cell.length_a   1.000
_cell.length_b   1.000
_cell.length_c   1.000
_cell.angle_alpha   90.00
_cell.angle_beta   90.00
_cell.angle_gamma   90.00
#
_symmetry.space_group_name_H-M   'P 1'
#
loop_
_entity.id
_entity.type
_entity.pdbx_description
1 polymer ?
#
loop_
_entity_poly.entity_id
_entity_poly.type
_entity_poly.pdbx_seq_one_letter_code
_entity_poly.pdbx_strand_id
1 'polypeptide(L)'
;MQAAIYSKNSISGVRIVTIPSPTLTSTLYDSTSTSVMRFCLFRLIDFVCTCMSYFMCLLRWLLPGMPSPYGEVAARQWVLCRVYFGGVNPVDAKFLYGDKLPHFCLPLVKWFVEGRICGIDFSGVVIEAPQGCGYAVGDAVFGTIPPFCGSFAEYVRAPTDFISHKPNNMSFAEACALPLVGLTAMQAFDDNGLTAGQHVLVLGASGGTGHMAVQIAKIKGARVTAVAGSRNISFIKDLGADDVIAYDGCEDVLESLRAVTSRTGPFNLVFDSVSSHDPRDATFAYESRIRNVTPKLLSGMYIFIGGVVTDWVLAHIKRFFGVNCFSPGRQLFWVRFPDSAKRLNLLRQFCEANQIKVRIANCMPFTEEGVQEAFRLQMNRRTVGKIVIEIGTENQ
;
A
#
# COMPACT_ATOMS: atom_id res chain seq x y z
N MET A 1 10.82 -27.95 13.77
CA MET A 1 9.71 -27.80 14.75
C MET A 1 9.18 -26.35 14.82
N GLN A 2 9.14 -25.62 13.69
CA GLN A 2 8.68 -24.22 13.59
C GLN A 2 7.58 -24.02 12.52
N ALA A 3 7.22 -25.07 11.78
CA ALA A 3 6.09 -25.07 10.84
C ALA A 3 4.73 -25.25 11.54
N ALA A 4 4.71 -25.54 12.85
CA ALA A 4 3.51 -25.86 13.61
C ALA A 4 2.86 -24.65 14.32
N ILE A 5 3.57 -23.52 14.45
CA ILE A 5 3.09 -22.36 15.25
C ILE A 5 2.07 -21.50 14.48
N TYR A 6 2.03 -21.58 13.15
CA TYR A 6 1.05 -20.85 12.32
C TYR A 6 -0.23 -21.64 12.01
N SER A 7 -0.34 -22.91 12.44
CA SER A 7 -1.50 -23.77 12.15
C SER A 7 -2.62 -23.71 13.19
N LYS A 8 -2.40 -23.04 14.34
CA LYS A 8 -3.29 -23.15 15.52
C LYS A 8 -3.72 -21.86 16.20
N ASN A 9 -3.30 -20.69 15.72
CA ASN A 9 -3.91 -19.44 16.15
C ASN A 9 -5.02 -19.10 15.17
N SER A 10 -6.25 -19.47 15.53
CA SER A 10 -7.46 -18.89 14.96
C SER A 10 -7.26 -17.38 14.79
N ILE A 11 -7.48 -16.85 13.60
CA ILE A 11 -7.51 -15.41 13.38
C ILE A 11 -8.83 -14.89 13.95
N SER A 12 -8.99 -14.96 15.27
CA SER A 12 -10.16 -14.46 15.97
C SER A 12 -10.05 -12.94 16.06
N GLY A 13 -10.99 -12.23 15.42
CA GLY A 13 -11.08 -10.77 15.52
C GLY A 13 -11.37 -10.01 14.22
N VAL A 14 -11.53 -10.69 13.08
CA VAL A 14 -12.05 -10.04 11.87
C VAL A 14 -13.57 -10.01 11.97
N ARG A 15 -14.13 -8.95 12.56
CA ARG A 15 -15.59 -8.73 12.49
C ARG A 15 -15.94 -8.23 11.11
N ILE A 16 -16.60 -9.08 10.33
CA ILE A 16 -17.40 -8.63 9.19
C ILE A 16 -18.63 -7.95 9.77
N VAL A 17 -18.77 -6.66 9.50
CA VAL A 17 -20.00 -5.94 9.80
C VAL A 17 -20.84 -5.98 8.53
N THR A 18 -21.81 -6.89 8.50
CA THR A 18 -22.95 -6.82 7.58
C THR A 18 -23.93 -5.81 8.16
N ILE A 19 -24.17 -4.71 7.44
CA ILE A 19 -25.15 -3.70 7.83
C ILE A 19 -26.43 -4.01 7.04
N PRO A 20 -27.48 -4.57 7.67
CA PRO A 20 -28.75 -4.73 6.98
C PRO A 20 -29.28 -3.34 6.60
N SER A 21 -29.49 -3.13 5.28
CA SER A 21 -30.25 -2.08 4.56
C SER A 21 -30.76 -0.84 5.33
N PRO A 22 -30.64 0.38 4.78
CA PRO A 22 -30.58 1.61 5.55
C PRO A 22 -31.95 2.09 6.01
N THR A 23 -32.18 1.99 7.30
CA THR A 23 -32.79 3.09 8.06
C THR A 23 -31.93 3.26 9.28
N LEU A 24 -31.02 4.24 9.30
CA LEU A 24 -30.43 4.77 10.53
C LEU A 24 -29.73 6.09 10.21
N THR A 25 -30.55 7.13 10.24
CA THR A 25 -30.15 8.48 10.60
C THR A 25 -29.21 8.47 11.81
N SER A 26 -28.11 9.23 11.70
CA SER A 26 -27.31 9.83 12.78
C SER A 26 -26.35 9.01 13.67
N THR A 27 -26.07 7.72 13.46
CA THR A 27 -25.25 6.95 14.45
C THR A 27 -23.97 6.27 13.96
N LEU A 28 -23.44 6.58 12.78
CA LEU A 28 -22.17 5.96 12.34
C LEU A 28 -20.89 6.64 12.81
N TYR A 29 -20.94 7.84 13.42
CA TYR A 29 -19.79 8.49 14.04
C TYR A 29 -20.27 9.46 15.12
N ASP A 30 -20.40 8.99 16.36
CA ASP A 30 -20.44 9.90 17.51
C ASP A 30 -19.02 10.02 18.10
N SER A 31 -18.39 11.17 17.89
CA SER A 31 -17.01 11.44 18.29
C SER A 31 -16.87 11.99 19.72
N THR A 32 -17.88 11.83 20.59
CA THR A 32 -17.91 12.51 21.90
C THR A 32 -17.88 11.63 23.15
N SER A 33 -17.37 10.39 23.12
CA SER A 33 -17.20 9.61 24.36
C SER A 33 -15.92 9.99 25.13
N THR A 34 -15.99 11.10 25.89
CA THR A 34 -15.03 11.46 26.94
C THR A 34 -15.11 10.49 28.11
N SER A 35 -14.16 9.57 28.24
CA SER A 35 -13.88 8.84 29.49
C SER A 35 -12.43 8.38 29.50
N VAL A 36 -11.53 9.27 29.93
CA VAL A 36 -10.08 9.07 29.95
C VAL A 36 -9.67 8.53 31.33
N MET A 37 -9.11 7.32 31.35
CA MET A 37 -8.50 6.70 32.53
C MET A 37 -7.01 7.08 32.62
N ARG A 38 -6.56 7.33 33.86
CA ARG A 38 -5.25 7.89 34.24
C ARG A 38 -4.13 6.83 34.37
N PHE A 39 -2.88 7.34 34.28
CA PHE A 39 -1.63 6.93 34.97
C PHE A 39 -0.47 6.24 34.21
N CYS A 40 0.63 7.02 34.14
CA CYS A 40 2.10 6.80 34.22
C CYS A 40 2.94 5.88 33.30
N LEU A 41 3.72 6.56 32.45
CA LEU A 41 5.20 6.61 32.33
C LEU A 41 6.06 5.39 32.77
N PHE A 42 6.80 4.79 31.82
CA PHE A 42 8.26 4.50 31.94
C PHE A 42 8.91 4.08 30.59
N ARG A 43 10.10 4.64 30.36
CA ARG A 43 11.18 4.36 29.36
C ARG A 43 10.95 4.69 27.88
N LEU A 44 11.45 5.88 27.54
CA LEU A 44 11.64 6.49 26.23
C LEU A 44 12.86 5.86 25.52
N ILE A 45 12.66 5.27 24.34
CA ILE A 45 13.49 5.43 23.12
C ILE A 45 13.00 4.51 21.97
N ASP A 46 12.28 3.42 22.25
CA ASP A 46 11.73 2.53 21.19
C ASP A 46 10.20 2.62 21.00
N PHE A 47 9.56 3.60 21.65
CA PHE A 47 8.11 3.84 21.65
C PHE A 47 7.62 4.63 20.41
N VAL A 48 8.55 5.24 19.67
CA VAL A 48 8.27 6.44 18.84
C VAL A 48 7.58 6.14 17.50
N CYS A 49 7.72 4.95 16.91
CA CYS A 49 7.21 4.71 15.54
C CYS A 49 5.70 4.59 15.43
N THR A 50 5.13 3.79 16.31
CA THR A 50 3.69 3.59 16.37
C THR A 50 3.08 4.78 17.10
N CYS A 51 3.67 5.14 18.25
CA CYS A 51 3.16 6.25 19.00
C CYS A 51 3.27 7.55 18.24
N MET A 52 4.13 7.84 17.25
CA MET A 52 4.11 9.16 16.61
C MET A 52 2.84 9.50 15.83
N SER A 53 2.22 8.59 15.08
CA SER A 53 0.92 8.90 14.46
C SER A 53 -0.19 9.05 15.52
N TYR A 54 -0.13 8.26 16.60
CA TYR A 54 -1.06 8.34 17.74
C TYR A 54 -0.75 9.47 18.74
N PHE A 55 0.50 9.93 18.76
CA PHE A 55 1.10 11.01 19.55
C PHE A 55 0.90 12.30 18.79
N MET A 56 0.84 12.31 17.46
CA MET A 56 0.32 13.46 16.72
C MET A 56 -1.18 13.62 17.00
N CYS A 57 -1.96 12.53 17.11
CA CYS A 57 -3.35 12.61 17.58
C CYS A 57 -3.45 13.07 19.05
N LEU A 58 -2.61 12.53 19.94
CA LEU A 58 -2.53 12.94 21.36
C LEU A 58 -1.98 14.37 21.53
N LEU A 59 -1.00 14.79 20.74
CA LEU A 59 -0.44 16.13 20.70
C LEU A 59 -1.44 17.09 20.10
N ARG A 60 -2.24 16.69 19.11
CA ARG A 60 -3.36 17.51 18.62
C ARG A 60 -4.44 17.70 19.68
N TRP A 61 -4.59 16.72 20.58
CA TRP A 61 -5.44 16.85 21.77
C TRP A 61 -4.79 17.74 22.86
N LEU A 62 -3.48 17.62 23.09
CA LEU A 62 -2.74 18.43 24.08
C LEU A 62 -2.40 19.86 23.62
N LEU A 63 -2.27 20.07 22.30
CA LEU A 63 -1.84 21.30 21.62
C LEU A 63 -2.82 21.59 20.47
N PRO A 64 -3.93 22.30 20.75
CA PRO A 64 -4.86 22.76 19.72
C PRO A 64 -4.11 23.62 18.68
N GLY A 65 -4.05 23.16 17.42
CA GLY A 65 -3.31 23.83 16.33
C GLY A 65 -2.37 22.92 15.53
N MET A 66 -2.09 21.70 16.00
CA MET A 66 -1.31 20.72 15.23
C MET A 66 -2.08 20.25 13.97
N PRO A 67 -1.47 20.34 12.77
CA PRO A 67 -2.10 19.88 11.53
C PRO A 67 -2.28 18.35 11.50
N SER A 68 -3.43 17.88 11.04
CA SER A 68 -3.70 16.45 10.85
C SER A 68 -2.83 15.90 9.70
N PRO A 69 -2.19 14.71 9.84
CA PRO A 69 -1.47 14.05 8.74
C PRO A 69 -2.33 13.81 7.50
N TYR A 70 -3.64 13.72 7.72
CA TYR A 70 -4.64 13.44 6.71
C TYR A 70 -5.49 14.67 6.40
N GLY A 71 -5.16 15.87 6.91
CA GLY A 71 -6.06 17.04 6.88
C GLY A 71 -7.32 16.87 7.73
N GLU A 72 -8.22 17.85 7.72
CA GLU A 72 -9.53 17.72 8.37
C GLU A 72 -10.45 16.83 7.52
N VAL A 73 -10.46 15.53 7.80
CA VAL A 73 -11.32 14.55 7.12
C VAL A 73 -12.81 14.95 7.20
N ALA A 74 -13.22 15.56 8.32
CA ALA A 74 -14.60 16.03 8.52
C ALA A 74 -15.01 17.19 7.60
N ALA A 75 -14.06 17.98 7.09
CA ALA A 75 -14.34 19.13 6.21
C ALA A 75 -14.37 18.76 4.72
N ARG A 76 -14.09 17.50 4.37
CA ARG A 76 -14.04 17.05 2.98
C ARG A 76 -15.43 16.72 2.44
N GLN A 77 -15.61 17.00 1.15
CA GLN A 77 -16.72 16.42 0.39
C GLN A 77 -16.53 14.91 0.31
N TRP A 78 -17.64 14.18 0.33
CA TRP A 78 -17.68 12.74 0.39
C TRP A 78 -18.83 12.21 -0.46
N VAL A 79 -18.76 10.94 -0.81
CA VAL A 79 -19.85 10.15 -1.37
C VAL A 79 -20.03 8.87 -0.55
N LEU A 80 -21.25 8.36 -0.48
CA LEU A 80 -21.49 7.01 0.02
C LEU A 80 -21.42 6.05 -1.16
N CYS A 81 -20.59 5.03 -1.05
CA CYS A 81 -20.46 4.00 -2.07
C CYS A 81 -20.92 2.65 -1.51
N ARG A 82 -21.66 1.88 -2.30
CA ARG A 82 -21.80 0.43 -2.12
C ARG A 82 -20.53 -0.22 -2.68
N VAL A 83 -19.86 -1.02 -1.87
CA VAL A 83 -18.60 -1.68 -2.24
C VAL A 83 -18.89 -3.03 -2.89
N TYR A 84 -18.26 -3.29 -4.03
CA TYR A 84 -18.27 -4.62 -4.66
C TYR A 84 -17.00 -5.39 -4.38
N PHE A 85 -15.84 -4.72 -4.40
CA PHE A 85 -14.56 -5.36 -4.11
C PHE A 85 -13.69 -4.53 -3.19
N GLY A 86 -13.02 -5.20 -2.25
CA GLY A 86 -11.98 -4.65 -1.38
C GLY A 86 -10.60 -5.25 -1.68
N GLY A 87 -9.55 -4.44 -1.73
CA GLY A 87 -8.20 -4.88 -2.11
C GLY A 87 -7.33 -5.15 -0.90
N VAL A 88 -6.60 -6.26 -0.92
CA VAL A 88 -5.74 -6.69 0.20
C VAL A 88 -4.31 -6.17 0.02
N ASN A 89 -3.77 -5.55 1.07
CA ASN A 89 -2.43 -4.96 1.10
C ASN A 89 -1.66 -5.32 2.38
N PRO A 90 -0.31 -5.36 2.35
CA PRO A 90 0.47 -5.63 3.55
C PRO A 90 0.22 -4.63 4.68
N VAL A 91 -0.13 -3.38 4.33
CA VAL A 91 -0.48 -2.35 5.31
C VAL A 91 -1.79 -2.67 6.06
N ASP A 92 -2.71 -3.42 5.45
CA ASP A 92 -3.97 -3.80 6.10
C ASP A 92 -3.72 -4.80 7.24
N ALA A 93 -2.74 -5.71 7.08
CA ALA A 93 -2.32 -6.64 8.12
C ALA A 93 -1.64 -5.94 9.30
N LYS A 94 -0.89 -4.86 9.04
CA LYS A 94 -0.31 -4.01 10.09
C LYS A 94 -1.39 -3.44 11.01
N PHE A 95 -2.54 -3.08 10.44
CA PHE A 95 -3.67 -2.58 11.20
C PHE A 95 -4.43 -3.68 11.94
N LEU A 96 -4.44 -4.93 11.46
CA LEU A 96 -5.19 -5.98 12.15
C LEU A 96 -4.43 -6.61 13.34
N TYR A 97 -3.12 -6.80 13.23
CA TYR A 97 -2.36 -7.53 14.25
C TYR A 97 -1.00 -6.89 14.60
N GLY A 98 -0.71 -5.68 14.11
CA GLY A 98 0.59 -5.05 14.35
C GLY A 98 1.75 -5.76 13.65
N ASP A 99 1.49 -6.44 12.53
CA ASP A 99 2.53 -7.15 11.77
C ASP A 99 3.70 -6.19 11.49
N LYS A 100 4.92 -6.64 11.81
CA LYS A 100 6.19 -5.88 11.78
C LYS A 100 6.48 -4.92 12.95
N LEU A 101 5.71 -4.94 14.03
CA LEU A 101 6.06 -4.25 15.27
C LEU A 101 6.74 -5.17 16.28
N PRO A 102 7.64 -4.65 17.13
CA PRO A 102 8.17 -5.42 18.25
C PRO A 102 7.04 -6.02 19.08
N HIS A 103 7.18 -7.28 19.50
CA HIS A 103 6.12 -8.02 20.21
C HIS A 103 5.56 -7.28 21.44
N PHE A 104 6.39 -6.48 22.12
CA PHE A 104 5.98 -5.70 23.28
C PHE A 104 4.99 -4.55 22.94
N CYS A 105 4.94 -4.09 21.69
CA CYS A 105 3.98 -3.07 21.23
C CYS A 105 2.61 -3.67 20.88
N LEU A 106 2.51 -4.98 20.69
CA LEU A 106 1.29 -5.64 20.20
C LEU A 106 0.05 -5.42 21.08
N PRO A 107 0.13 -5.40 22.43
CA PRO A 107 -1.04 -5.13 23.27
C PRO A 107 -1.62 -3.73 23.06
N LEU A 108 -0.76 -2.71 22.94
CA LEU A 108 -1.18 -1.33 22.71
C LEU A 108 -1.76 -1.17 21.30
N VAL A 109 -1.11 -1.76 20.29
CA VAL A 109 -1.58 -1.74 18.90
C VAL A 109 -2.94 -2.41 18.80
N LYS A 110 -3.08 -3.61 19.39
CA LYS A 110 -4.34 -4.34 19.46
C LYS A 110 -5.44 -3.46 20.05
N TRP A 111 -5.21 -2.82 21.21
CA TRP A 111 -6.19 -1.94 21.83
C TRP A 111 -6.68 -0.80 20.92
N PHE A 112 -5.80 -0.22 20.07
CA PHE A 112 -6.18 0.86 19.16
C PHE A 112 -6.92 0.41 17.89
N VAL A 113 -6.66 -0.81 17.43
CA VAL A 113 -7.18 -1.34 16.16
C VAL A 113 -8.33 -2.31 16.33
N GLU A 114 -8.50 -2.84 17.53
CA GLU A 114 -9.60 -3.73 17.89
C GLU A 114 -10.95 -3.04 17.63
N GLY A 115 -11.84 -3.75 16.93
CA GLY A 115 -13.15 -3.25 16.53
C GLY A 115 -13.15 -2.35 15.27
N ARG A 116 -12.00 -2.06 14.66
CA ARG A 116 -11.94 -1.31 13.39
C ARG A 116 -12.08 -2.22 12.17
N ILE A 117 -12.71 -1.69 11.13
CA ILE A 117 -12.82 -2.33 9.82
C ILE A 117 -11.47 -2.19 9.09
N CYS A 118 -11.03 -3.24 8.40
CA CYS A 118 -9.77 -3.26 7.65
C CYS A 118 -9.95 -2.98 6.16
N GLY A 119 -8.84 -2.90 5.44
CA GLY A 119 -8.79 -2.63 4.01
C GLY A 119 -8.66 -1.14 3.71
N ILE A 120 -8.04 -0.84 2.57
CA ILE A 120 -7.84 0.53 2.06
C ILE A 120 -8.39 0.69 0.65
N ASP A 121 -8.11 -0.26 -0.24
CA ASP A 121 -8.54 -0.23 -1.62
C ASP A 121 -10.00 -0.67 -1.76
N PHE A 122 -10.79 0.03 -2.58
CA PHE A 122 -12.12 -0.43 -2.93
C PHE A 122 -12.51 -0.07 -4.36
N SER A 123 -13.54 -0.77 -4.86
CA SER A 123 -14.31 -0.37 -6.03
C SER A 123 -15.79 -0.69 -5.82
N GLY A 124 -16.66 0.11 -6.43
CA GLY A 124 -18.10 -0.03 -6.27
C GLY A 124 -18.87 1.12 -6.90
N VAL A 125 -20.11 1.33 -6.47
CA VAL A 125 -21.01 2.32 -7.07
C VAL A 125 -21.43 3.38 -6.05
N VAL A 126 -21.54 4.62 -6.48
CA VAL A 126 -22.04 5.72 -5.65
C VAL A 126 -23.55 5.54 -5.43
N ILE A 127 -23.98 5.57 -4.17
CA ILE A 127 -25.39 5.47 -3.76
C ILE A 127 -25.92 6.75 -3.10
N GLU A 128 -25.02 7.62 -2.62
CA GLU A 128 -25.36 8.96 -2.14
C GLU A 128 -24.27 9.95 -2.56
N ALA A 129 -24.69 11.05 -3.16
CA ALA A 129 -23.81 12.12 -3.63
C ALA A 129 -24.35 13.49 -3.22
N PRO A 130 -23.69 14.20 -2.28
CA PRO A 130 -24.03 15.58 -1.96
C PRO A 130 -23.94 16.49 -3.19
N GLN A 131 -24.80 17.49 -3.28
CA GLN A 131 -24.81 18.41 -4.42
C GLN A 131 -23.45 19.10 -4.60
N GLY A 132 -22.95 19.14 -5.84
CA GLY A 132 -21.70 19.81 -6.17
C GLY A 132 -20.43 19.04 -5.74
N CYS A 133 -20.54 17.77 -5.35
CA CYS A 133 -19.37 16.95 -4.99
C CYS A 133 -18.59 16.39 -6.19
N GLY A 134 -19.12 16.56 -7.41
CA GLY A 134 -18.51 16.09 -8.66
C GLY A 134 -18.84 14.64 -9.05
N TYR A 135 -19.72 13.97 -8.30
CA TYR A 135 -20.19 12.62 -8.56
C TYR A 135 -21.72 12.55 -8.55
N ALA A 136 -22.29 11.53 -9.16
CA ALA A 136 -23.71 11.22 -9.19
C ALA A 136 -23.99 9.80 -8.69
N VAL A 137 -25.21 9.58 -8.20
CA VAL A 137 -25.70 8.23 -7.88
C VAL A 137 -25.65 7.36 -9.14
N GLY A 138 -25.12 6.15 -9.00
CA GLY A 138 -24.88 5.20 -10.09
C GLY A 138 -23.48 5.26 -10.70
N ASP A 139 -22.66 6.27 -10.36
CA ASP A 139 -21.28 6.32 -10.84
C ASP A 139 -20.47 5.12 -10.34
N ALA A 140 -19.86 4.39 -11.27
CA ALA A 140 -18.86 3.37 -10.95
C ALA A 140 -17.54 4.05 -10.56
N VAL A 141 -17.03 3.75 -9.37
CA VAL A 141 -15.84 4.39 -8.80
C VAL A 141 -14.84 3.37 -8.26
N PHE A 142 -13.59 3.79 -8.18
CA PHE A 142 -12.51 3.07 -7.52
C PHE A 142 -11.62 4.06 -6.76
N GLY A 143 -10.95 3.58 -5.72
CA GLY A 143 -10.00 4.42 -4.99
C GLY A 143 -9.59 3.84 -3.66
N THR A 144 -9.10 4.73 -2.82
CA THR A 144 -8.71 4.41 -1.45
C THR A 144 -9.67 5.05 -0.47
N ILE A 145 -9.68 4.56 0.75
CA ILE A 145 -10.29 5.26 1.89
C ILE A 145 -9.21 5.72 2.86
N PRO A 146 -9.50 6.72 3.73
CA PRO A 146 -8.59 7.10 4.79
C PRO A 146 -8.18 5.90 5.66
N PRO A 147 -6.91 5.84 6.11
CA PRO A 147 -6.50 4.81 7.05
C PRO A 147 -7.43 4.75 8.27
N PHE A 148 -7.66 3.55 8.80
CA PHE A 148 -8.54 3.27 9.94
C PHE A 148 -10.05 3.40 9.71
N CYS A 149 -10.52 3.73 8.50
CA CYS A 149 -11.95 3.72 8.17
C CYS A 149 -12.45 2.34 7.71
N GLY A 150 -11.60 1.54 7.05
CA GLY A 150 -11.90 0.20 6.55
C GLY A 150 -12.79 0.14 5.30
N SER A 151 -12.38 -0.64 4.30
CA SER A 151 -13.13 -0.87 3.05
C SER A 151 -13.69 -2.27 2.92
N PHE A 152 -13.35 -3.18 3.84
CA PHE A 152 -13.95 -4.51 3.91
C PHE A 152 -15.31 -4.42 4.62
N ALA A 153 -16.23 -3.71 3.96
CA ALA A 153 -17.59 -3.43 4.40
C ALA A 153 -18.47 -3.20 3.18
N GLU A 154 -19.77 -3.48 3.31
CA GLU A 154 -20.74 -3.33 2.20
C GLU A 154 -20.88 -1.87 1.72
N TYR A 155 -20.60 -0.91 2.60
CA TYR A 155 -20.68 0.52 2.31
C TYR A 155 -19.47 1.27 2.86
N VAL A 156 -19.01 2.28 2.13
CA VAL A 156 -17.93 3.17 2.55
C VAL A 156 -18.27 4.63 2.28
N ARG A 157 -17.89 5.51 3.20
CA ARG A 157 -17.90 6.96 2.98
C ARG A 157 -16.54 7.37 2.42
N ALA A 158 -16.48 7.60 1.12
CA ALA A 158 -15.25 7.93 0.42
C ALA A 158 -15.10 9.43 0.22
N PRO A 159 -13.99 10.06 0.69
CA PRO A 159 -13.68 11.44 0.32
C PRO A 159 -13.49 11.56 -1.20
N THR A 160 -14.06 12.60 -1.80
CA THR A 160 -14.04 12.77 -3.27
C THR A 160 -12.63 12.97 -3.84
N ASP A 161 -11.68 13.42 -3.01
CA ASP A 161 -10.26 13.56 -3.34
C ASP A 161 -9.46 12.25 -3.24
N PHE A 162 -10.07 11.14 -2.81
CA PHE A 162 -9.44 9.82 -2.65
C PHE A 162 -9.91 8.79 -3.70
N ILE A 163 -10.83 9.19 -4.58
CA ILE A 163 -11.47 8.31 -5.57
C ILE A 163 -11.42 8.90 -6.98
N SER A 164 -11.74 8.06 -7.95
CA SER A 164 -11.92 8.41 -9.37
C SER A 164 -12.98 7.48 -9.97
N HIS A 165 -13.51 7.82 -11.14
CA HIS A 165 -14.38 6.92 -11.90
C HIS A 165 -13.63 5.64 -12.29
N LYS A 166 -14.31 4.50 -12.23
CA LYS A 166 -13.76 3.22 -12.67
C LYS A 166 -13.35 3.30 -14.15
N PRO A 167 -12.20 2.73 -14.56
CA PRO A 167 -11.89 2.56 -15.97
C PRO A 167 -13.01 1.77 -16.68
N ASN A 168 -13.48 2.25 -17.83
CA ASN A 168 -14.62 1.64 -18.52
C ASN A 168 -14.32 0.24 -19.07
N ASN A 169 -13.05 -0.06 -19.35
CA ASN A 169 -12.59 -1.33 -19.90
C ASN A 169 -12.15 -2.36 -18.85
N MET A 170 -12.38 -2.11 -17.56
CA MET A 170 -11.99 -3.00 -16.46
C MET A 170 -13.20 -3.45 -15.65
N SER A 171 -13.15 -4.67 -15.12
CA SER A 171 -14.06 -5.12 -14.07
C SER A 171 -13.87 -4.33 -12.76
N PHE A 172 -14.84 -4.38 -11.86
CA PHE A 172 -14.66 -3.83 -10.49
C PHE A 172 -13.50 -4.51 -9.76
N ALA A 173 -13.36 -5.83 -9.87
CA ALA A 173 -12.25 -6.57 -9.28
C ALA A 173 -10.88 -6.03 -9.74
N GLU A 174 -10.71 -5.77 -11.04
CA GLU A 174 -9.47 -5.20 -11.59
C GLU A 174 -9.26 -3.76 -11.12
N ALA A 175 -10.31 -2.94 -11.15
CA ALA A 175 -10.24 -1.56 -10.69
C ALA A 175 -9.88 -1.45 -9.21
N CYS A 176 -10.41 -2.34 -8.36
CA CYS A 176 -10.06 -2.44 -6.94
C CYS A 176 -8.57 -2.76 -6.71
N ALA A 177 -7.94 -3.47 -7.63
CA ALA A 177 -6.54 -3.86 -7.49
C ALA A 177 -5.53 -2.75 -7.86
N LEU A 178 -6.00 -1.58 -8.33
CA LEU A 178 -5.18 -0.44 -8.76
C LEU A 178 -4.73 0.56 -7.66
N PRO A 179 -5.62 1.05 -6.76
CA PRO A 179 -5.44 2.36 -6.14
C PRO A 179 -4.16 2.50 -5.33
N LEU A 180 -3.99 1.75 -4.25
CA LEU A 180 -2.84 1.91 -3.36
C LEU A 180 -1.52 1.61 -4.08
N VAL A 181 -1.47 0.52 -4.85
CA VAL A 181 -0.25 0.08 -5.51
C VAL A 181 0.17 1.00 -6.66
N GLY A 182 -0.79 1.47 -7.45
CA GLY A 182 -0.57 2.45 -8.51
C GLY A 182 -0.15 3.81 -7.95
N LEU A 183 -0.85 4.30 -6.92
CA LEU A 183 -0.48 5.54 -6.23
C LEU A 183 0.92 5.45 -5.63
N THR A 184 1.27 4.31 -5.02
CA THR A 184 2.59 4.10 -4.42
C THR A 184 3.69 4.20 -5.46
N ALA A 185 3.58 3.45 -6.57
CA ALA A 185 4.59 3.47 -7.62
C ALA A 185 4.68 4.84 -8.32
N MET A 186 3.53 5.43 -8.68
CA MET A 186 3.49 6.72 -9.38
C MET A 186 4.10 7.85 -8.54
N GLN A 187 3.67 7.97 -7.28
CA GLN A 187 4.21 9.00 -6.39
C GLN A 187 5.70 8.76 -6.08
N ALA A 188 6.13 7.52 -5.88
CA ALA A 188 7.55 7.23 -5.66
C ALA A 188 8.42 7.66 -6.84
N PHE A 189 7.98 7.47 -8.08
CA PHE A 189 8.73 7.89 -9.25
C PHE A 189 8.67 9.41 -9.47
N ASP A 190 7.49 10.02 -9.32
CA ASP A 190 7.31 11.47 -9.49
C ASP A 190 8.16 12.25 -8.48
N ASP A 191 8.12 11.85 -7.20
CA ASP A 191 8.86 12.50 -6.11
C ASP A 191 10.38 12.38 -6.25
N ASN A 192 10.85 11.49 -7.13
CA ASN A 192 12.27 11.22 -7.35
C ASN A 192 12.74 11.54 -8.77
N GLY A 193 11.93 12.31 -9.51
CA GLY A 193 12.33 12.85 -10.80
C GLY A 193 12.58 11.79 -11.86
N LEU A 194 11.80 10.69 -11.86
CA LEU A 194 11.86 9.72 -12.95
C LEU A 194 11.47 10.40 -14.26
N THR A 195 12.39 10.39 -15.21
CA THR A 195 12.24 10.97 -16.55
C THR A 195 12.62 9.97 -17.63
N ALA A 196 12.20 10.25 -18.87
CA ALA A 196 12.47 9.38 -20.00
C ALA A 196 13.98 9.18 -20.22
N GLY A 197 14.37 7.99 -20.65
CA GLY A 197 15.77 7.61 -20.88
C GLY A 197 16.53 7.16 -19.63
N GLN A 198 15.99 7.35 -18.43
CA GLN A 198 16.59 6.82 -17.20
C GLN A 198 16.43 5.30 -17.09
N HIS A 199 17.32 4.67 -16.33
CA HIS A 199 17.31 3.23 -16.05
C HIS A 199 16.84 2.95 -14.62
N VAL A 200 15.76 2.19 -14.49
CA VAL A 200 15.13 1.82 -13.22
C VAL A 200 15.33 0.33 -12.94
N LEU A 201 15.73 0.01 -11.71
CA LEU A 201 15.71 -1.35 -11.18
C LEU A 201 14.45 -1.54 -10.31
N VAL A 202 13.64 -2.56 -10.60
CA VAL A 202 12.47 -2.92 -9.78
C VAL A 202 12.71 -4.25 -9.08
N LEU A 203 12.78 -4.24 -7.75
CA LEU A 203 12.92 -5.44 -6.92
C LEU A 203 11.54 -5.91 -6.45
N GLY A 204 11.28 -7.22 -6.54
CA GLY A 204 9.96 -7.79 -6.23
C GLY A 204 8.93 -7.51 -7.33
N ALA A 205 9.38 -7.48 -8.59
CA ALA A 205 8.61 -6.98 -9.73
C ALA A 205 7.28 -7.73 -9.99
N SER A 206 7.13 -8.98 -9.54
CA SER A 206 5.88 -9.74 -9.69
C SER A 206 4.84 -9.50 -8.60
N GLY A 207 5.19 -8.79 -7.53
CA GLY A 207 4.26 -8.50 -6.43
C GLY A 207 3.25 -7.40 -6.77
N GLY A 208 2.32 -7.13 -5.86
CA GLY A 208 1.26 -6.13 -6.02
C GLY A 208 1.76 -4.75 -6.45
N THR A 209 2.76 -4.19 -5.77
CA THR A 209 3.32 -2.88 -6.16
C THR A 209 4.36 -3.00 -7.28
N GLY A 210 5.14 -4.08 -7.29
CA GLY A 210 6.22 -4.27 -8.27
C GLY A 210 5.73 -4.28 -9.72
N HIS A 211 4.62 -4.98 -9.99
CA HIS A 211 4.12 -5.11 -11.37
C HIS A 211 3.55 -3.79 -11.90
N MET A 212 3.03 -2.94 -11.00
CA MET A 212 2.65 -1.56 -11.34
C MET A 212 3.87 -0.68 -11.55
N ALA A 213 4.91 -0.83 -10.72
CA ALA A 213 6.15 -0.06 -10.84
C ALA A 213 6.87 -0.30 -12.18
N VAL A 214 6.92 -1.54 -12.68
CA VAL A 214 7.45 -1.84 -14.02
C VAL A 214 6.71 -1.03 -15.08
N GLN A 215 5.38 -1.13 -15.13
CA GLN A 215 4.58 -0.51 -16.18
C GLN A 215 4.61 1.02 -16.10
N ILE A 216 4.51 1.60 -14.90
CA ILE A 216 4.55 3.07 -14.73
C ILE A 216 5.93 3.61 -15.12
N ALA A 217 7.02 2.91 -14.81
CA ALA A 217 8.35 3.31 -15.26
C ALA A 217 8.47 3.26 -16.79
N LYS A 218 7.90 2.22 -17.44
CA LYS A 218 7.85 2.14 -18.91
C LYS A 218 7.01 3.24 -19.54
N ILE A 219 5.84 3.56 -18.98
CA ILE A 219 4.98 4.68 -19.43
C ILE A 219 5.74 6.02 -19.35
N LYS A 220 6.62 6.17 -18.37
CA LYS A 220 7.50 7.34 -18.22
C LYS A 220 8.72 7.35 -19.15
N GLY A 221 8.84 6.36 -20.04
CA GLY A 221 9.94 6.26 -21.00
C GLY A 221 11.25 5.74 -20.41
N ALA A 222 11.22 5.08 -19.26
CA ALA A 222 12.41 4.50 -18.64
C ALA A 222 12.79 3.16 -19.30
N ARG A 223 14.09 2.83 -19.22
CA ARG A 223 14.55 1.44 -19.30
C ARG A 223 14.29 0.77 -17.95
N VAL A 224 13.78 -0.44 -17.93
CA VAL A 224 13.45 -1.18 -16.70
C VAL A 224 14.18 -2.51 -16.66
N THR A 225 14.95 -2.71 -15.61
CA THR A 225 15.42 -4.04 -15.20
C THR A 225 14.60 -4.49 -14.01
N ALA A 226 14.08 -5.71 -14.07
CA ALA A 226 13.20 -6.24 -13.04
C ALA A 226 13.78 -7.51 -12.40
N VAL A 227 13.66 -7.64 -11.09
CA VAL A 227 14.03 -8.85 -10.34
C VAL A 227 12.75 -9.53 -9.85
N ALA A 228 12.57 -10.78 -10.25
CA ALA A 228 11.44 -11.63 -9.88
C ALA A 228 11.87 -13.09 -9.74
N GLY A 229 10.96 -13.98 -9.33
CA GLY A 229 11.23 -15.42 -9.39
C GLY A 229 11.16 -15.91 -10.84
N SER A 230 11.96 -16.93 -11.17
CA SER A 230 12.10 -17.54 -12.49
C SER A 230 10.76 -17.83 -13.19
N ARG A 231 9.80 -18.39 -12.45
CA ARG A 231 8.43 -18.67 -12.93
C ARG A 231 7.65 -17.44 -13.43
N ASN A 232 8.06 -16.24 -13.04
CA ASN A 232 7.38 -14.99 -13.37
C ASN A 232 8.06 -14.21 -14.50
N ILE A 233 9.14 -14.73 -15.10
CA ILE A 233 9.90 -14.00 -16.14
C ILE A 233 9.01 -13.60 -17.31
N SER A 234 8.20 -14.54 -17.85
CA SER A 234 7.32 -14.25 -18.98
C SER A 234 6.35 -13.13 -18.65
N PHE A 235 5.67 -13.23 -17.49
CA PHE A 235 4.75 -12.22 -17.02
C PHE A 235 5.40 -10.84 -16.95
N ILE A 236 6.60 -10.73 -16.38
CA ILE A 236 7.29 -9.43 -16.25
C ILE A 236 7.78 -8.87 -17.59
N LYS A 237 8.21 -9.73 -18.53
CA LYS A 237 8.52 -9.30 -19.90
C LYS A 237 7.28 -8.78 -20.61
N ASP A 238 6.12 -9.43 -20.43
CA ASP A 238 4.85 -9.01 -21.01
C ASP A 238 4.35 -7.66 -20.46
N LEU A 239 4.83 -7.24 -19.29
CA LEU A 239 4.61 -5.90 -18.72
C LEU A 239 5.59 -4.84 -19.26
N GLY A 240 6.55 -5.22 -20.09
CA GLY A 240 7.47 -4.32 -20.79
C GLY A 240 8.85 -4.14 -20.15
N ALA A 241 9.26 -4.97 -19.18
CA ALA A 241 10.63 -4.92 -18.66
C ALA A 241 11.66 -5.25 -19.76
N ASP A 242 12.75 -4.48 -19.83
CA ASP A 242 13.80 -4.64 -20.84
C ASP A 242 14.80 -5.76 -20.48
N ASP A 243 15.10 -5.93 -19.19
CA ASP A 243 15.85 -7.06 -18.66
C ASP A 243 15.08 -7.66 -17.47
N VAL A 244 15.07 -8.98 -17.34
CA VAL A 244 14.47 -9.67 -16.19
C VAL A 244 15.46 -10.66 -15.59
N ILE A 245 15.73 -10.52 -14.30
CA ILE A 245 16.68 -11.35 -13.55
C ILE A 245 15.88 -12.22 -12.58
N ALA A 246 16.14 -13.53 -12.61
CA ALA A 246 15.60 -14.49 -11.66
C ALA A 246 16.43 -14.50 -10.38
N TYR A 247 15.80 -14.25 -9.21
CA TYR A 247 16.53 -14.34 -7.94
C TYR A 247 16.77 -15.78 -7.45
N ASP A 248 16.04 -16.74 -8.01
CA ASP A 248 16.09 -18.18 -7.72
C ASP A 248 16.76 -18.98 -8.85
N GLY A 249 17.47 -18.30 -9.75
CA GLY A 249 18.25 -18.92 -10.82
C GLY A 249 19.61 -19.43 -10.35
N CYS A 250 20.38 -20.00 -11.29
CA CYS A 250 21.74 -20.49 -11.03
C CYS A 250 22.77 -19.37 -10.88
N GLU A 251 22.52 -18.20 -11.49
CA GLU A 251 23.39 -17.03 -11.39
C GLU A 251 23.03 -16.18 -10.16
N ASP A 252 24.04 -15.60 -9.54
CA ASP A 252 23.85 -14.64 -8.46
C ASP A 252 23.29 -13.31 -8.99
N VAL A 253 22.27 -12.77 -8.31
CA VAL A 253 21.59 -11.54 -8.72
C VAL A 253 22.55 -10.36 -8.88
N LEU A 254 23.57 -10.24 -8.03
CA LEU A 254 24.51 -9.12 -8.11
C LEU A 254 25.36 -9.20 -9.38
N GLU A 255 25.79 -10.40 -9.76
CA GLU A 255 26.52 -10.61 -11.02
C GLU A 255 25.65 -10.30 -12.23
N SER A 256 24.39 -10.75 -12.25
CA SER A 256 23.47 -10.41 -13.33
C SER A 256 23.20 -8.89 -13.40
N LEU A 257 23.10 -8.19 -12.26
CA LEU A 257 22.98 -6.72 -12.23
C LEU A 257 24.25 -6.02 -12.75
N ARG A 258 25.44 -6.53 -12.42
CA ARG A 258 26.72 -6.04 -12.98
C ARG A 258 26.76 -6.20 -14.50
N ALA A 259 26.34 -7.36 -15.01
CA ALA A 259 26.29 -7.63 -16.45
C ALA A 259 25.26 -6.76 -17.20
N VAL A 260 24.19 -6.34 -16.53
CA VAL A 260 23.25 -5.35 -17.08
C VAL A 260 23.90 -3.97 -17.11
N THR A 261 24.37 -3.47 -15.95
CA THR A 261 24.91 -2.10 -15.83
C THR A 261 26.20 -1.88 -16.62
N SER A 262 26.98 -2.92 -16.92
CA SER A 262 28.14 -2.80 -17.83
C SER A 262 27.75 -2.44 -19.26
N ARG A 263 26.52 -2.79 -19.69
CA ARG A 263 25.98 -2.49 -21.02
C ARG A 263 25.17 -1.20 -21.05
N THR A 264 24.50 -0.87 -19.95
CA THR A 264 23.46 0.17 -19.91
C THR A 264 23.83 1.37 -19.04
N GLY A 265 24.94 1.30 -18.31
CA GLY A 265 25.26 2.23 -17.25
C GLY A 265 24.56 1.89 -15.92
N PRO A 266 24.88 2.62 -14.83
CA PRO A 266 24.27 2.42 -13.53
C PRO A 266 22.78 2.80 -13.54
N PHE A 267 22.00 2.15 -12.68
CA PHE A 267 20.62 2.53 -12.44
C PHE A 267 20.54 3.98 -11.92
N ASN A 268 19.53 4.72 -12.37
CA ASN A 268 19.20 6.04 -11.84
C ASN A 268 18.29 5.93 -10.63
N LEU A 269 17.38 4.95 -10.61
CA LEU A 269 16.49 4.69 -9.48
C LEU A 269 16.39 3.18 -9.21
N VAL A 270 16.27 2.83 -7.92
CA VAL A 270 15.81 1.51 -7.49
C VAL A 270 14.45 1.66 -6.84
N PHE A 271 13.49 0.84 -7.23
CA PHE A 271 12.21 0.67 -6.56
C PHE A 271 12.18 -0.70 -5.88
N ASP A 272 12.23 -0.70 -4.55
CA ASP A 272 12.35 -1.88 -3.72
C ASP A 272 11.05 -2.17 -2.96
N SER A 273 10.38 -3.24 -3.39
CA SER A 273 9.19 -3.78 -2.73
C SER A 273 9.45 -5.02 -1.87
N VAL A 274 10.72 -5.37 -1.65
CA VAL A 274 11.16 -6.56 -0.92
C VAL A 274 11.65 -6.19 0.47
N SER A 275 12.58 -5.22 0.59
CA SER A 275 13.23 -4.94 1.88
C SER A 275 12.23 -4.52 2.95
N SER A 276 12.21 -5.29 4.05
CA SER A 276 11.35 -5.05 5.20
C SER A 276 11.98 -5.58 6.51
N HIS A 277 11.28 -5.43 7.64
CA HIS A 277 11.75 -5.95 8.94
C HIS A 277 11.74 -7.48 9.06
N ASP A 278 11.17 -8.21 8.10
CA ASP A 278 11.15 -9.66 8.14
C ASP A 278 12.57 -10.23 7.96
N PRO A 279 13.04 -11.14 8.85
CA PRO A 279 14.38 -11.72 8.76
C PRO A 279 14.68 -12.41 7.42
N ARG A 280 13.65 -12.91 6.73
CA ARG A 280 13.78 -13.53 5.41
C ARG A 280 14.16 -12.53 4.32
N ASP A 281 13.93 -11.23 4.53
CA ASP A 281 14.32 -10.17 3.58
C ASP A 281 15.78 -9.75 3.78
N ALA A 282 16.29 -9.87 5.01
CA ALA A 282 17.67 -9.54 5.35
C ALA A 282 18.68 -10.45 4.61
N THR A 283 18.29 -11.68 4.27
CA THR A 283 19.14 -12.62 3.53
C THR A 283 19.46 -12.15 2.11
N PHE A 284 18.56 -11.39 1.47
CA PHE A 284 18.83 -10.83 0.15
C PHE A 284 19.80 -9.64 0.21
N ALA A 285 19.71 -8.83 1.27
CA ALA A 285 20.55 -7.66 1.52
C ALA A 285 20.67 -6.71 0.32
N TYR A 286 19.59 -6.53 -0.45
CA TYR A 286 19.62 -5.80 -1.73
C TYR A 286 20.20 -4.39 -1.61
N GLU A 287 19.82 -3.64 -0.57
CA GLU A 287 20.30 -2.28 -0.41
C GLU A 287 21.84 -2.22 -0.32
N SER A 288 22.47 -3.01 0.55
CA SER A 288 23.92 -3.00 0.69
C SER A 288 24.61 -3.53 -0.57
N ARG A 289 24.04 -4.58 -1.20
CA ARG A 289 24.57 -5.16 -2.43
C ARG A 289 24.47 -4.25 -3.64
N ILE A 290 23.53 -3.31 -3.67
CA ILE A 290 23.36 -2.38 -4.80
C ILE A 290 24.09 -1.06 -4.54
N ARG A 291 24.07 -0.55 -3.30
CA ARG A 291 24.63 0.77 -2.96
C ARG A 291 26.12 0.74 -2.61
N ASN A 292 26.62 -0.35 -2.04
CA ASN A 292 27.97 -0.41 -1.45
C ASN A 292 28.92 -1.30 -2.26
N VAL A 293 28.81 -1.26 -3.59
CA VAL A 293 29.64 -2.07 -4.50
C VAL A 293 30.40 -1.20 -5.49
N THR A 294 31.54 -1.73 -5.94
CA THR A 294 32.40 -1.17 -6.99
C THR A 294 32.47 -2.18 -8.14
N PRO A 295 32.22 -1.77 -9.41
CA PRO A 295 31.71 -0.45 -9.83
C PRO A 295 30.31 -0.17 -9.29
N LYS A 296 29.95 1.12 -9.20
CA LYS A 296 28.63 1.55 -8.68
C LYS A 296 27.52 1.03 -9.57
N LEU A 297 26.55 0.33 -8.98
CA LEU A 297 25.33 -0.09 -9.68
C LEU A 297 24.24 0.97 -9.66
N LEU A 298 24.24 1.86 -8.66
CA LEU A 298 23.26 2.92 -8.49
C LEU A 298 23.94 4.30 -8.50
N SER A 299 23.43 5.19 -9.32
CA SER A 299 23.86 6.59 -9.42
C SER A 299 22.92 7.58 -8.73
N GLY A 300 21.63 7.23 -8.58
CA GLY A 300 20.61 8.08 -7.95
C GLY A 300 20.02 7.48 -6.68
N MET A 301 18.69 7.37 -6.62
CA MET A 301 17.96 7.10 -5.38
C MET A 301 17.59 5.62 -5.22
N TYR A 302 17.85 5.07 -4.03
CA TYR A 302 17.31 3.79 -3.58
C TYR A 302 15.99 4.03 -2.81
N ILE A 303 14.87 3.68 -3.43
CA ILE A 303 13.54 3.91 -2.89
C ILE A 303 12.97 2.57 -2.41
N PHE A 304 12.57 2.47 -1.14
CA PHE A 304 11.97 1.26 -0.60
C PHE A 304 10.66 1.55 0.14
N ILE A 305 9.72 0.60 0.12
CA ILE A 305 8.37 0.79 0.69
C ILE A 305 8.08 -0.08 1.93
N GLY A 306 8.93 -1.07 2.21
CA GLY A 306 8.78 -1.98 3.36
C GLY A 306 9.51 -1.47 4.60
N GLY A 307 10.83 -1.29 4.49
CA GLY A 307 11.73 -0.70 5.49
C GLY A 307 11.81 -1.44 6.83
N VAL A 308 12.82 -1.09 7.63
CA VAL A 308 12.86 -1.44 9.05
C VAL A 308 12.23 -0.34 9.90
N VAL A 309 12.02 -0.59 11.19
CA VAL A 309 11.40 0.35 12.13
C VAL A 309 12.06 1.73 12.11
N THR A 310 13.39 1.79 12.11
CA THR A 310 14.14 3.06 12.07
C THR A 310 13.87 3.87 10.81
N ASP A 311 13.72 3.23 9.64
CA ASP A 311 13.37 3.93 8.40
C ASP A 311 11.99 4.59 8.49
N TRP A 312 11.04 3.94 9.16
CA TRP A 312 9.73 4.53 9.40
C TRP A 312 9.84 5.76 10.31
N VAL A 313 10.70 5.77 11.34
CA VAL A 313 10.97 7.00 12.13
C VAL A 313 11.42 8.13 11.22
N LEU A 314 12.43 7.88 10.39
CA LEU A 314 13.00 8.91 9.51
C LEU A 314 11.96 9.41 8.48
N ALA A 315 11.10 8.52 7.97
CA ALA A 315 10.00 8.89 7.09
C ALA A 315 8.97 9.78 7.78
N HIS A 316 8.67 9.54 9.07
CA HIS A 316 7.80 10.42 9.86
C HIS A 316 8.46 11.79 10.06
N ILE A 317 9.74 11.83 10.44
CA ILE A 317 10.47 13.09 10.62
C ILE A 317 10.40 13.92 9.33
N LYS A 318 10.69 13.28 8.19
CA LYS A 318 10.60 13.91 6.87
C LYS A 318 9.18 14.39 6.56
N ARG A 319 8.15 13.59 6.84
CA ARG A 319 6.75 13.91 6.50
C ARG A 319 6.21 15.10 7.29
N PHE A 320 6.47 15.16 8.59
CA PHE A 320 5.84 16.13 9.48
C PHE A 320 6.68 17.38 9.72
N PHE A 321 8.01 17.26 9.68
CA PHE A 321 8.90 18.39 9.93
C PHE A 321 9.63 18.87 8.68
N GLY A 322 9.48 18.17 7.55
CA GLY A 322 10.18 18.52 6.30
C GLY A 322 11.69 18.23 6.32
N VAL A 323 12.21 17.64 7.39
CA VAL A 323 13.65 17.37 7.55
C VAL A 323 14.00 15.98 7.04
N ASN A 324 14.84 15.90 6.02
CA ASN A 324 15.29 14.61 5.48
C ASN A 324 16.53 14.09 6.23
N CYS A 325 16.33 13.16 7.16
CA CYS A 325 17.40 12.53 7.94
C CYS A 325 17.88 11.19 7.36
N PHE A 326 17.47 10.80 6.16
CA PHE A 326 18.01 9.61 5.50
C PHE A 326 19.44 9.85 5.02
N SER A 327 20.26 8.79 5.03
CA SER A 327 21.57 8.85 4.38
C SER A 327 21.44 9.22 2.89
N PRO A 328 22.39 9.95 2.29
CA PRO A 328 22.30 10.37 0.89
C PRO A 328 22.04 9.20 -0.08
N GLY A 329 21.10 9.36 -1.01
CA GLY A 329 20.79 8.36 -2.04
C GLY A 329 19.95 7.17 -1.56
N ARG A 330 19.32 7.23 -0.38
CA ARG A 330 18.24 6.31 0.01
C ARG A 330 17.06 7.07 0.60
N GLN A 331 15.88 6.47 0.52
CA GLN A 331 14.73 6.89 1.33
C GLN A 331 13.64 5.82 1.39
N LEU A 332 12.92 5.81 2.51
CA LEU A 332 11.63 5.13 2.58
C LEU A 332 10.57 5.99 1.91
N PHE A 333 9.85 5.42 0.94
CA PHE A 333 8.70 6.08 0.35
C PHE A 333 7.43 5.72 1.12
N TRP A 334 6.72 6.76 1.56
CA TRP A 334 5.43 6.64 2.23
C TRP A 334 4.38 7.36 1.38
N VAL A 335 3.40 6.59 0.88
CA VAL A 335 2.29 7.07 0.05
C VAL A 335 1.49 8.18 0.73
N ARG A 336 0.98 9.12 -0.07
CA ARG A 336 0.03 10.16 0.35
C ARG A 336 -1.35 9.82 -0.18
N PHE A 337 -2.35 9.86 0.68
CA PHE A 337 -3.75 9.61 0.32
C PHE A 337 -4.55 10.87 -0.03
N PRO A 338 -4.42 11.99 0.72
CA PRO A 338 -5.07 13.25 0.32
C PRO A 338 -4.72 13.66 -1.11
N ASP A 339 -5.70 14.24 -1.81
CA ASP A 339 -5.54 14.77 -3.17
C ASP A 339 -5.11 13.70 -4.21
N SER A 340 -5.40 12.43 -3.96
CA SER A 340 -5.04 11.31 -4.85
C SER A 340 -5.91 11.22 -6.11
N ALA A 341 -7.09 11.85 -6.13
CA ALA A 341 -8.03 11.80 -7.26
C ALA A 341 -7.36 12.14 -8.61
N LYS A 342 -6.45 13.13 -8.65
CA LYS A 342 -5.71 13.48 -9.88
C LYS A 342 -4.84 12.33 -10.40
N ARG A 343 -4.19 11.59 -9.51
CA ARG A 343 -3.35 10.44 -9.87
C ARG A 343 -4.17 9.19 -10.19
N LEU A 344 -5.28 8.99 -9.49
CA LEU A 344 -6.24 7.94 -9.82
C LEU A 344 -6.86 8.17 -11.21
N ASN A 345 -7.16 9.44 -11.56
CA ASN A 345 -7.61 9.80 -12.90
C ASN A 345 -6.55 9.50 -13.98
N LEU A 346 -5.26 9.73 -13.70
CA LEU A 346 -4.18 9.34 -14.62
C LEU A 346 -4.04 7.82 -14.75
N LEU A 347 -4.13 7.08 -13.64
CA LEU A 347 -4.16 5.61 -13.67
C LEU A 347 -5.34 5.11 -14.50
N ARG A 348 -6.52 5.72 -14.35
CA ARG A 348 -7.70 5.42 -15.15
C ARG A 348 -7.43 5.58 -16.64
N GLN A 349 -6.84 6.71 -17.05
CA GLN A 349 -6.49 6.98 -18.45
C GLN A 349 -5.48 5.94 -18.99
N PHE A 350 -4.46 5.58 -18.22
CA PHE A 350 -3.51 4.55 -18.64
C PHE A 350 -4.15 3.16 -18.79
N CYS A 351 -5.12 2.84 -17.93
CA CYS A 351 -5.89 1.60 -18.03
C CYS A 351 -6.78 1.60 -19.28
N GLU A 352 -7.51 2.68 -19.54
CA GLU A 352 -8.38 2.84 -20.73
C GLU A 352 -7.58 2.83 -22.04
N ALA A 353 -6.35 3.33 -22.01
CA ALA A 353 -5.40 3.25 -23.13
C ALA A 353 -4.71 1.87 -23.27
N ASN A 354 -5.07 0.88 -22.45
CA ASN A 354 -4.47 -0.46 -22.40
C ASN A 354 -2.96 -0.47 -22.12
N GLN A 355 -2.44 0.57 -21.45
CA GLN A 355 -1.02 0.69 -21.08
C GLN A 355 -0.71 0.00 -19.75
N ILE A 356 -1.72 -0.23 -18.92
CA ILE A 356 -1.60 -0.92 -17.64
C ILE A 356 -2.46 -2.18 -17.66
N LYS A 357 -1.83 -3.30 -17.31
CA LYS A 357 -2.45 -4.59 -17.03
C LYS A 357 -2.32 -4.88 -15.54
N VAL A 358 -3.45 -5.23 -14.92
CA VAL A 358 -3.52 -5.63 -13.51
C VAL A 358 -3.60 -7.14 -13.43
N ARG A 359 -2.88 -7.75 -12.50
CA ARG A 359 -2.98 -9.18 -12.22
C ARG A 359 -3.68 -9.39 -10.88
N ILE A 360 -4.86 -10.02 -10.92
CA ILE A 360 -5.49 -10.57 -9.71
C ILE A 360 -5.00 -12.02 -9.57
N ALA A 361 -4.35 -12.31 -8.45
CA ALA A 361 -3.89 -13.65 -8.09
C ALA A 361 -5.06 -14.51 -7.59
N ASN A 362 -5.88 -13.92 -6.71
CA ASN A 362 -6.96 -14.58 -6.02
C ASN A 362 -8.09 -13.59 -5.76
N CYS A 363 -9.32 -14.09 -5.87
CA CYS A 363 -10.53 -13.42 -5.40
C CYS A 363 -11.10 -14.27 -4.28
N MET A 364 -11.23 -13.68 -3.09
CA MET A 364 -11.69 -14.37 -1.88
C MET A 364 -13.12 -13.91 -1.55
N PRO A 365 -13.98 -14.80 -1.02
CA PRO A 365 -15.32 -14.38 -0.60
C PRO A 365 -15.23 -13.47 0.63
N PHE A 366 -16.18 -12.56 0.79
CA PHE A 366 -16.33 -11.76 2.00
C PHE A 366 -16.98 -12.57 3.14
N THR A 367 -16.23 -13.56 3.62
CA THR A 367 -16.46 -14.29 4.87
C THR A 367 -15.25 -14.16 5.77
N GLU A 368 -15.40 -14.46 7.06
CA GLU A 368 -14.27 -14.36 8.00
C GLU A 368 -13.12 -15.25 7.52
N GLU A 369 -13.41 -16.49 7.13
CA GLU A 369 -12.43 -17.44 6.58
C GLU A 369 -11.81 -16.94 5.27
N GLY A 370 -12.61 -16.32 4.39
CA GLY A 370 -12.15 -15.77 3.13
C GLY A 370 -11.14 -14.63 3.32
N VAL A 371 -11.44 -13.70 4.24
CA VAL A 371 -10.54 -12.58 4.60
C VAL A 371 -9.26 -13.13 5.24
N GLN A 372 -9.38 -14.07 6.17
CA GLN A 372 -8.25 -14.74 6.82
C GLN A 372 -7.32 -15.42 5.82
N GLU A 373 -7.89 -16.17 4.89
CA GLU A 373 -7.15 -16.85 3.82
C GLU A 373 -6.49 -15.85 2.87
N ALA A 374 -7.15 -14.73 2.56
CA ALA A 374 -6.56 -13.65 1.76
C ALA A 374 -5.26 -13.12 2.38
N PHE A 375 -5.24 -12.89 3.70
CA PHE A 375 -4.03 -12.49 4.42
C PHE A 375 -2.99 -13.60 4.49
N ARG A 376 -3.40 -14.86 4.68
CA ARG A 376 -2.48 -16.00 4.64
C ARG A 376 -1.77 -16.12 3.29
N LEU A 377 -2.52 -15.98 2.20
CA LEU A 377 -1.99 -15.96 0.83
C LEU A 377 -1.05 -14.78 0.58
N GLN A 378 -1.35 -13.61 1.14
CA GLN A 378 -0.43 -12.48 1.06
C GLN A 378 0.89 -12.77 1.80
N MET A 379 0.81 -13.30 3.02
CA MET A 379 1.97 -13.57 3.89
C MET A 379 2.85 -14.72 3.41
N ASN A 380 2.32 -15.61 2.55
CA ASN A 380 3.11 -16.72 2.00
C ASN A 380 4.17 -16.26 0.99
N ARG A 381 4.14 -14.99 0.54
CA ARG A 381 5.11 -14.37 -0.38
C ARG A 381 5.24 -15.06 -1.75
N ARG A 382 4.21 -15.81 -2.16
CA ARG A 382 4.11 -16.47 -3.47
C ARG A 382 3.06 -15.84 -4.38
N THR A 383 2.29 -14.89 -3.86
CA THR A 383 1.27 -14.16 -4.61
C THR A 383 1.89 -13.34 -5.74
N VAL A 384 1.31 -13.45 -6.94
CA VAL A 384 1.72 -12.71 -8.14
C VAL A 384 0.61 -11.73 -8.51
N GLY A 385 0.86 -10.45 -8.33
CA GLY A 385 -0.17 -9.40 -8.44
C GLY A 385 -0.90 -9.15 -7.12
N LYS A 386 -2.23 -8.94 -7.20
CA LYS A 386 -3.10 -8.50 -6.10
C LYS A 386 -4.09 -9.57 -5.67
N ILE A 387 -4.49 -9.52 -4.41
CA ILE A 387 -5.62 -10.30 -3.88
C ILE A 387 -6.76 -9.33 -3.63
N VAL A 388 -7.96 -9.72 -4.01
CA VAL A 388 -9.19 -8.95 -3.79
C VAL A 388 -10.20 -9.79 -3.02
N ILE A 389 -11.12 -9.11 -2.35
CA ILE A 389 -12.24 -9.69 -1.61
C ILE A 389 -13.52 -9.24 -2.30
N GLU A 390 -14.36 -10.19 -2.71
CA GLU A 390 -15.68 -9.95 -3.27
C GLU A 390 -16.68 -9.72 -2.15
N ILE A 391 -17.11 -8.48 -1.99
CA ILE A 391 -17.97 -7.99 -0.91
C ILE A 391 -19.43 -7.94 -1.33
N GLY A 392 -19.69 -7.52 -2.57
CA GLY A 392 -21.03 -7.38 -3.12
C GLY A 392 -21.02 -7.61 -4.61
N THR A 393 -22.20 -7.79 -5.19
CA THR A 393 -22.36 -8.05 -6.63
C THR A 393 -23.06 -6.87 -7.32
N GLU A 394 -22.82 -6.71 -8.62
CA GLU A 394 -23.50 -5.70 -9.46
C GLU A 394 -25.04 -5.84 -9.47
N ASN A 395 -25.56 -7.02 -9.12
CA ASN A 395 -26.98 -7.37 -9.21
C ASN A 395 -27.74 -7.27 -7.88
N GLN A 396 -27.12 -6.76 -6.80
CA GLN A 396 -27.73 -6.56 -5.48
C GLN A 396 -27.90 -5.09 -5.15
#